data_AF-A0A7C2X7N1-F1
#
_entry.id   AF-A0A7C2X7N1-F1
#
_cell.length_a   1.000
_cell.length_b   1.000
_cell.length_c   1.000
_cell.angle_alpha   90.00
_cell.angle_beta   90.00
_cell.angle_gamma   90.00
#
_symmetry.space_group_name_H-M   'P 1'
#
loop_
_entity.id
_entity.type
_entity.pdbx_description
1 polymer ?
#
loop_
_entity_poly.entity_id
_entity_poly.type
_entity_poly.pdbx_seq_one_letter_code
_entity_poly.pdbx_strand_id
1 'polypeptide(L)'
;MQGEFTFGMNRIYLAFPELGFHTTYYLSVNTLVIEQCAAEIQALQMPKFLSWRSRHALLSGRSTVVPGLPEDLIFLHTTYSGPRFARDARSRLWEGATVTYVALQLAFHMGFEQVILVGVDHNFTTTGKPNSTVVSQGEDRDHFHHAYFGKGFRWQLPDLQTSERAYRMAHAAYLQAGRRVLDATIGGRLDVFPKVEYERLF
;
A
#
# COMPACT_ATOMS: atom_id res chain seq x y z
N MET A 1 12.30 7.25 -11.75
CA MET A 1 12.13 6.60 -10.42
C MET A 1 13.37 5.84 -9.95
N GLN A 2 14.27 5.43 -10.86
CA GLN A 2 15.51 4.74 -10.48
C GLN A 2 16.41 5.67 -9.66
N GLY A 3 16.95 5.18 -8.54
CA GLY A 3 17.76 5.98 -7.60
C GLY A 3 16.98 6.57 -6.42
N GLU A 4 15.65 6.46 -6.41
CA GLU A 4 14.80 6.86 -5.28
C GLU A 4 14.47 5.69 -4.36
N PHE A 5 14.11 6.00 -3.11
CA PHE A 5 13.47 5.03 -2.22
C PHE A 5 12.00 4.89 -2.60
N THR A 6 11.58 3.67 -2.94
CA THR A 6 10.20 3.40 -3.40
C THR A 6 9.49 2.39 -2.50
N PHE A 7 8.22 2.66 -2.21
CA PHE A 7 7.30 1.68 -1.63
C PHE A 7 6.41 1.10 -2.72
N GLY A 8 6.63 -0.17 -3.04
CA GLY A 8 5.75 -0.97 -3.86
C GLY A 8 4.58 -1.52 -3.06
N MET A 9 3.35 -1.36 -3.53
CA MET A 9 2.16 -1.71 -2.76
C MET A 9 1.35 -2.85 -3.37
N ASN A 10 0.81 -3.73 -2.53
CA ASN A 10 -0.11 -4.82 -2.91
C ASN A 10 0.43 -5.66 -4.09
N ARG A 11 -0.20 -5.65 -5.27
CA ARG A 11 0.25 -6.47 -6.40
C ARG A 11 1.10 -5.72 -7.43
N ILE A 12 1.80 -4.66 -7.01
CA ILE A 12 2.70 -3.88 -7.88
C ILE A 12 3.77 -4.75 -8.58
N TYR A 13 4.13 -5.88 -7.99
CA TYR A 13 5.13 -6.79 -8.56
C TYR A 13 4.73 -7.35 -9.93
N LEU A 14 3.44 -7.32 -10.27
CA LEU A 14 2.96 -7.65 -11.61
C LEU A 14 3.50 -6.68 -12.68
N ALA A 15 3.84 -5.44 -12.31
CA ALA A 15 4.41 -4.44 -13.21
C ALA A 15 5.93 -4.57 -13.38
N PHE A 16 6.63 -5.30 -12.52
CA PHE A 16 8.10 -5.33 -12.51
C PHE A 16 8.74 -5.75 -13.85
N PRO A 17 8.20 -6.74 -14.60
CA PRO A 17 8.73 -7.08 -15.92
C PRO A 17 8.70 -5.91 -16.91
N GLU A 18 7.67 -5.06 -16.84
CA GLU A 18 7.50 -3.90 -17.73
C GLU A 18 8.26 -2.67 -17.24
N LEU A 19 8.31 -2.46 -15.91
CA LEU A 19 9.04 -1.34 -15.30
C LEU A 19 10.55 -1.47 -15.46
N GLY A 20 11.09 -2.69 -15.58
CA GLY A 20 12.52 -2.94 -15.70
C GLY A 20 13.31 -2.72 -14.40
N PHE A 21 12.64 -2.48 -13.27
CA PHE A 21 13.24 -2.38 -11.94
C PHE A 21 12.30 -2.88 -10.84
N HIS A 22 12.86 -3.16 -9.65
CA HIS A 22 12.13 -3.56 -8.45
C HIS A 22 12.08 -2.41 -7.44
N THR A 23 11.02 -2.35 -6.64
CA THR A 23 10.89 -1.35 -5.57
C THR A 23 11.83 -1.63 -4.39
N THR A 24 12.32 -0.59 -3.74
CA THR A 24 13.16 -0.67 -2.53
C THR A 24 12.48 -1.41 -1.37
N TYR A 25 11.19 -1.14 -1.14
CA TYR A 25 10.38 -1.79 -0.11
C TYR A 25 9.09 -2.31 -0.72
N TYR A 26 8.58 -3.40 -0.18
CA TYR A 26 7.24 -3.91 -0.45
C TYR A 26 6.32 -3.64 0.74
N LEU A 27 5.05 -3.31 0.49
CA LEU A 27 4.04 -3.09 1.52
C LEU A 27 2.71 -3.71 1.13
N SER A 28 2.12 -4.49 2.03
CA SER A 28 0.73 -4.90 1.94
C SER A 28 0.13 -5.06 3.32
N VAL A 29 -1.10 -4.57 3.52
CA VAL A 29 -1.81 -4.67 4.80
C VAL A 29 -3.18 -5.33 4.68
N ASN A 30 -3.70 -5.45 3.46
CA ASN A 30 -4.98 -6.09 3.21
C ASN A 30 -4.87 -7.61 3.39
N THR A 31 -5.65 -8.18 4.29
CA THR A 31 -5.61 -9.61 4.60
C THR A 31 -5.93 -10.49 3.40
N LEU A 32 -6.92 -10.14 2.57
CA LEU A 32 -7.27 -10.93 1.39
C LEU A 32 -6.16 -10.94 0.36
N VAL A 33 -5.48 -9.81 0.16
CA VAL A 33 -4.33 -9.72 -0.75
C VAL A 33 -3.20 -10.60 -0.22
N ILE A 34 -2.84 -10.46 1.06
CA ILE A 34 -1.73 -11.23 1.65
C ILE A 34 -2.01 -12.73 1.60
N GLU A 35 -3.22 -13.16 1.93
CA GLU A 35 -3.59 -14.58 1.93
C GLU A 35 -3.55 -15.20 0.53
N GLN A 36 -4.13 -14.52 -0.46
CA GLN A 36 -4.24 -15.06 -1.82
C GLN A 36 -2.93 -14.94 -2.61
N CYS A 37 -2.05 -14.01 -2.24
CA CYS A 37 -0.77 -13.76 -2.90
C CYS A 37 0.45 -14.19 -2.05
N ALA A 38 0.25 -15.02 -1.02
CA ALA A 38 1.30 -15.33 -0.04
C ALA A 38 2.58 -15.87 -0.69
N ALA A 39 2.46 -16.80 -1.64
CA ALA A 39 3.62 -17.38 -2.34
C ALA A 39 4.38 -16.35 -3.19
N GLU A 40 3.65 -15.50 -3.93
CA GLU A 40 4.25 -14.40 -4.72
C GLU A 40 4.97 -13.42 -3.79
N ILE A 41 4.34 -13.02 -2.69
CA ILE A 41 4.91 -12.11 -1.69
C ILE A 41 6.14 -12.72 -1.03
N GLN A 42 6.15 -14.02 -0.72
CA GLN A 42 7.31 -14.72 -0.15
C GLN A 42 8.49 -14.77 -1.13
N ALA A 43 8.23 -14.84 -2.44
CA ALA A 43 9.27 -14.88 -3.47
C ALA A 43 9.94 -13.51 -3.73
N LEU A 44 9.34 -12.41 -3.26
CA LEU A 44 9.90 -11.07 -3.37
C LEU A 44 11.21 -10.96 -2.57
N GLN A 45 12.22 -10.32 -3.16
CA GLN A 45 13.59 -10.27 -2.61
C GLN A 45 13.89 -9.00 -1.80
N MET A 46 12.98 -8.02 -1.80
CA MET A 46 13.14 -6.78 -1.04
C MET A 46 12.52 -6.91 0.37
N PRO A 47 12.87 -6.00 1.30
CA PRO A 47 12.20 -5.93 2.60
C PRO A 47 10.70 -5.65 2.45
N LYS A 48 9.90 -6.34 3.27
CA LYS A 48 8.45 -6.42 3.16
C LYS A 48 7.82 -5.97 4.47
N PHE A 49 7.01 -4.93 4.39
CA PHE A 49 6.15 -4.48 5.48
C PHE A 49 4.77 -5.11 5.32
N LEU A 50 4.37 -5.95 6.27
CA LEU A 50 3.16 -6.77 6.16
C LEU A 50 2.28 -6.63 7.40
N SER A 51 0.96 -6.67 7.28
CA SER A 51 0.10 -6.67 8.48
C SER A 51 0.35 -7.92 9.34
N TRP A 52 0.62 -7.73 10.63
CA TRP A 52 0.80 -8.81 11.61
C TRP A 52 -0.40 -9.77 11.67
N ARG A 53 -1.60 -9.26 11.36
CA ARG A 53 -2.84 -10.03 11.36
C ARG A 53 -2.82 -11.17 10.35
N SER A 54 -2.10 -10.99 9.24
CA SER A 54 -2.01 -11.95 8.14
C SER A 54 -0.77 -12.84 8.21
N ARG A 55 0.02 -12.77 9.29
CA ARG A 55 1.29 -13.52 9.42
C ARG A 55 1.13 -15.03 9.24
N HIS A 56 -0.01 -15.60 9.62
CA HIS A 56 -0.25 -17.04 9.50
C HIS A 56 -0.23 -17.52 8.06
N ALA A 57 -0.68 -16.71 7.10
CA ALA A 57 -0.62 -17.04 5.67
C ALA A 57 0.81 -17.11 5.12
N LEU A 58 1.75 -16.43 5.79
CA LEU A 58 3.15 -16.33 5.38
C LEU A 58 4.06 -17.26 6.19
N LEU A 59 3.56 -17.79 7.31
CA LEU A 59 4.29 -18.64 8.23
C LEU A 59 3.74 -20.08 8.27
N SER A 60 2.63 -20.38 7.59
CA SER A 60 2.09 -21.74 7.49
C SER A 60 3.15 -22.68 6.91
N GLY A 61 3.55 -23.70 7.69
CA GLY A 61 4.65 -24.62 7.37
C GLY A 61 5.98 -24.31 8.07
N ARG A 62 6.07 -23.20 8.83
CA ARG A 62 7.22 -22.85 9.68
C ARG A 62 6.77 -22.85 11.14
N SER A 63 7.47 -23.60 12.00
CA SER A 63 7.13 -23.77 13.43
C SER A 63 6.86 -22.42 14.10
N THR A 64 5.78 -22.29 14.87
CA THR A 64 5.35 -21.04 15.54
C THR A 64 6.30 -20.55 16.65
N VAL A 65 7.46 -21.18 16.78
CA VAL A 65 8.65 -20.67 17.45
C VAL A 65 9.74 -20.57 16.36
N VAL A 66 9.97 -19.38 15.77
CA VAL A 66 10.98 -19.21 14.70
C VAL A 66 12.18 -18.42 15.22
N PRO A 67 13.25 -19.08 15.70
CA PRO A 67 14.59 -18.51 15.57
C PRO A 67 14.86 -18.25 14.07
N GLY A 68 15.17 -17.01 13.70
CA GLY A 68 15.52 -16.65 12.32
C GLY A 68 14.34 -16.44 11.37
N LEU A 69 13.34 -15.62 11.75
CA LEU A 69 12.47 -15.02 10.73
C LEU A 69 13.37 -14.38 9.65
N PRO A 70 13.04 -14.53 8.36
CA PRO A 70 13.76 -13.82 7.32
C PRO A 70 13.87 -12.33 7.67
N GLU A 71 15.08 -11.79 7.65
CA GLU A 71 15.35 -10.40 8.05
C GLU A 71 14.59 -9.38 7.18
N ASP A 72 14.09 -9.83 6.03
CA ASP A 72 13.30 -9.07 5.09
C ASP A 72 11.79 -9.08 5.37
N LEU A 73 11.31 -9.74 6.44
CA LEU A 73 9.90 -9.72 6.86
C LEU A 73 9.69 -8.84 8.10
N ILE A 74 9.00 -7.73 7.91
CA ILE A 74 8.68 -6.76 8.96
C ILE A 74 7.17 -6.72 9.14
N PHE A 75 6.70 -7.10 10.32
CA PHE A 75 5.27 -7.09 10.60
C PHE A 75 4.83 -5.80 11.30
N LEU A 76 3.77 -5.21 10.77
CA LEU A 76 3.14 -4.00 11.27
C LEU A 76 1.92 -4.33 12.13
N HIS A 77 1.81 -3.67 13.28
CA HIS A 77 0.59 -3.69 14.08
C HIS A 77 -0.41 -2.69 13.51
N THR A 78 -1.25 -3.14 12.57
CA THR A 78 -2.25 -2.29 11.91
C THR A 78 -3.67 -2.48 12.47
N THR A 79 -4.53 -1.50 12.24
CA THR A 79 -5.90 -1.48 12.77
C THR A 79 -6.86 -0.71 11.86
N TYR A 80 -8.13 -1.11 11.90
CA TYR A 80 -9.22 -0.41 11.20
C TYR A 80 -9.85 0.72 12.04
N SER A 81 -9.59 0.75 13.35
CA SER A 81 -10.28 1.64 14.30
C SER A 81 -9.37 2.70 14.93
N GLY A 82 -9.97 3.83 15.31
CA GLY A 82 -9.27 4.95 15.92
C GLY A 82 -8.46 5.76 14.90
N PRO A 83 -9.14 6.59 14.06
CA PRO A 83 -8.50 7.41 13.05
C PRO A 83 -7.38 8.28 13.60
N ARG A 84 -6.15 8.07 13.11
CA ARG A 84 -4.95 8.82 13.51
C ARG A 84 -3.87 8.70 12.44
N PHE A 85 -3.03 9.73 12.32
CA PHE A 85 -1.75 9.62 11.64
C PHE A 85 -0.68 9.26 12.67
N ALA A 86 -0.12 8.06 12.58
CA ALA A 86 0.97 7.63 13.44
C ALA A 86 2.30 8.13 12.87
N ARG A 87 3.06 8.87 13.69
CA ARG A 87 4.41 9.34 13.37
C ARG A 87 5.50 8.30 13.68
N ASP A 88 5.16 7.27 14.45
CA ASP A 88 6.05 6.20 14.88
C ASP A 88 5.45 4.83 14.54
N ALA A 89 6.07 4.12 13.59
CA ALA A 89 5.59 2.84 13.09
C ALA A 89 5.88 1.65 14.02
N ARG A 90 6.64 1.87 15.11
CA ARG A 90 6.78 0.89 16.21
C ARG A 90 5.48 0.76 17.02
N SER A 91 4.60 1.74 16.90
CA SER A 91 3.27 1.77 17.52
C SER A 91 2.18 1.28 16.56
N ARG A 92 0.92 1.30 17.02
CA ARG A 92 -0.23 0.87 16.21
C ARG A 92 -0.51 1.86 15.07
N LEU A 93 -0.62 1.35 13.83
CA LEU A 93 -0.90 2.12 12.61
C LEU A 93 -2.37 2.01 12.20
N TRP A 94 -3.04 3.13 11.96
CA TRP A 94 -4.37 3.12 11.37
C TRP A 94 -4.27 3.02 9.85
N GLU A 95 -5.04 2.11 9.24
CA GLU A 95 -4.92 1.84 7.80
C GLU A 95 -5.63 2.87 6.92
N GLY A 96 -6.62 3.60 7.44
CA GLY A 96 -7.28 4.64 6.66
C GLY A 96 -7.96 4.14 5.38
N ALA A 97 -8.31 2.86 5.32
CA ALA A 97 -8.88 2.17 4.16
C ALA A 97 -8.02 2.18 2.88
N THR A 98 -6.72 2.49 2.98
CA THR A 98 -5.80 2.43 1.84
C THR A 98 -4.38 2.06 2.30
N VAL A 99 -3.72 1.17 1.56
CA VAL A 99 -2.32 0.81 1.82
C VAL A 99 -1.38 2.01 1.66
N THR A 100 -1.72 2.97 0.80
CA THR A 100 -0.95 4.20 0.57
C THR A 100 -0.84 5.03 1.85
N TYR A 101 -1.88 5.05 2.68
CA TYR A 101 -1.83 5.78 3.95
C TYR A 101 -0.90 5.12 4.98
N VAL A 102 -0.77 3.79 4.95
CA VAL A 102 0.25 3.09 5.75
C VAL A 102 1.65 3.40 5.22
N ALA A 103 1.84 3.44 3.90
CA ALA A 103 3.12 3.84 3.29
C ALA A 103 3.55 5.25 3.73
N LEU A 104 2.62 6.21 3.77
CA LEU A 104 2.88 7.56 4.25
C LEU A 104 3.29 7.59 5.74
N GLN A 105 2.67 6.78 6.59
CA GLN A 105 3.07 6.68 8.00
C GLN A 105 4.47 6.06 8.16
N LEU A 106 4.80 5.04 7.36
CA LEU A 106 6.14 4.44 7.33
C LEU A 106 7.20 5.44 6.85
N ALA A 107 6.95 6.10 5.72
CA ALA A 107 7.86 7.08 5.16
C ALA A 107 8.11 8.23 6.16
N PHE A 108 7.06 8.68 6.86
CA PHE A 108 7.21 9.66 7.93
C PHE A 108 8.09 9.15 9.07
N HIS A 109 7.82 7.94 9.56
CA HIS A 109 8.60 7.31 10.63
C HIS A 109 10.08 7.16 10.26
N MET A 110 10.37 6.81 9.02
CA MET A 110 11.73 6.64 8.49
C MET A 110 12.45 7.96 8.22
N GLY A 111 11.79 9.10 8.39
CA GLY A 111 12.40 10.43 8.27
C GLY A 111 12.34 11.06 6.89
N PHE A 112 11.61 10.49 5.93
CA PHE A 112 11.47 11.10 4.61
C PHE A 112 10.75 12.45 4.71
N GLU A 113 11.37 13.48 4.12
CA GLU A 113 10.86 14.85 4.12
C GLU A 113 9.97 15.17 2.93
N GLN A 114 10.20 14.51 1.79
CA GLN A 114 9.35 14.57 0.61
C GLN A 114 8.91 13.15 0.24
N VAL A 115 7.61 12.97 0.02
CA VAL A 115 7.05 11.76 -0.59
C VAL A 115 6.32 12.13 -1.87
N ILE A 116 6.52 11.36 -2.93
CA ILE A 116 5.85 11.55 -4.22
C ILE A 116 4.93 10.34 -4.45
N LEU A 117 3.65 10.60 -4.69
CA LEU A 117 2.69 9.58 -5.07
C LEU A 117 2.71 9.37 -6.57
N VAL A 118 2.68 8.11 -7.00
CA VAL A 118 2.59 7.69 -8.40
C VAL A 118 1.60 6.53 -8.47
N GLY A 119 0.65 6.58 -9.41
CA GLY A 119 -0.35 5.53 -9.60
C GLY A 119 -1.47 5.53 -8.55
N VAL A 120 -1.82 6.69 -8.00
CA VAL A 120 -2.96 6.87 -7.08
C VAL A 120 -4.14 7.48 -7.84
N ASP A 121 -4.76 6.67 -8.70
CA ASP A 121 -5.78 7.14 -9.65
C ASP A 121 -7.03 7.70 -8.94
N HIS A 122 -7.37 7.14 -7.78
CA HIS A 122 -8.53 7.51 -6.96
C HIS A 122 -9.83 7.56 -7.78
N ASN A 123 -9.97 6.59 -8.68
CA ASN A 123 -11.09 6.48 -9.61
C ASN A 123 -11.49 5.02 -9.73
N PHE A 124 -12.65 4.65 -9.18
CA PHE A 124 -13.16 3.28 -9.24
C PHE A 124 -14.55 3.30 -9.87
N THR A 125 -14.77 2.44 -10.87
CA THR A 125 -16.09 2.30 -11.50
C THR A 125 -17.01 1.38 -10.70
N THR A 126 -16.42 0.48 -9.91
CA THR A 126 -17.15 -0.47 -9.08
C THR A 126 -17.87 0.22 -7.91
N THR A 127 -19.18 0.07 -7.84
CA THR A 127 -20.03 0.63 -6.77
C THR A 127 -20.50 -0.45 -5.79
N GLY A 128 -20.61 -0.11 -4.51
CA GLY A 128 -21.24 -0.96 -3.51
C GLY A 128 -20.97 -0.48 -2.09
N LYS A 129 -21.35 -1.27 -1.08
CA LYS A 129 -21.08 -0.93 0.31
C LYS A 129 -19.56 -0.98 0.56
N PRO A 130 -18.94 0.12 1.04
CA PRO A 130 -17.49 0.18 1.27
C PRO A 130 -16.98 -0.98 2.15
N ASN A 131 -15.77 -1.46 1.85
CA ASN A 131 -15.10 -2.59 2.52
C ASN A 131 -15.84 -3.95 2.46
N SER A 132 -16.92 -4.06 1.68
CA SER A 132 -17.58 -5.35 1.46
C SER A 132 -16.68 -6.25 0.61
N THR A 133 -16.54 -7.50 1.05
CA THR A 133 -15.82 -8.52 0.27
C THR A 133 -16.67 -8.97 -0.92
N VAL A 134 -16.08 -8.89 -2.11
CA VAL A 134 -16.67 -9.37 -3.36
C VAL A 134 -15.69 -10.34 -4.03
N VAL A 135 -16.21 -11.19 -4.93
CA VAL A 135 -15.40 -12.11 -5.74
C VAL A 135 -15.36 -11.57 -7.16
N SER A 136 -14.15 -11.35 -7.69
CA SER A 136 -13.98 -10.94 -9.08
C SER A 136 -14.55 -11.98 -10.03
N GLN A 137 -15.34 -11.52 -11.01
CA GLN A 137 -16.01 -12.39 -11.98
C GLN A 137 -15.25 -12.46 -13.32
N GLY A 138 -14.17 -11.70 -13.50
CA GLY A 138 -13.49 -11.56 -14.79
C GLY A 138 -12.19 -10.77 -14.69
N GLU A 139 -11.84 -10.07 -15.77
CA GLU A 139 -10.67 -9.19 -15.81
C GLU A 139 -10.89 -7.93 -14.96
N ASP A 140 -9.79 -7.46 -14.37
CA ASP A 140 -9.76 -6.22 -13.61
C ASP A 140 -9.54 -5.03 -14.53
N ARG A 141 -10.48 -4.07 -14.53
CA ARG A 141 -10.43 -2.85 -15.34
C ARG A 141 -10.11 -1.60 -14.52
N ASP A 142 -10.16 -1.71 -13.19
CA ASP A 142 -9.96 -0.59 -12.27
C ASP A 142 -8.48 -0.50 -11.81
N HIS A 143 -7.63 -1.46 -12.19
CA HIS A 143 -6.20 -1.51 -11.83
C HIS A 143 -5.30 -1.59 -13.06
N PHE A 144 -4.00 -1.32 -12.87
CA PHE A 144 -3.01 -1.24 -13.95
C PHE A 144 -2.76 -2.55 -14.72
N HIS A 145 -3.15 -3.70 -14.15
CA HIS A 145 -2.93 -5.01 -14.75
C HIS A 145 -4.22 -5.82 -14.75
N HIS A 146 -4.60 -6.39 -15.90
CA HIS A 146 -5.85 -7.15 -16.08
C HIS A 146 -6.00 -8.34 -15.09
N ALA A 147 -4.88 -8.94 -14.67
CA ALA A 147 -4.86 -10.01 -13.68
C ALA A 147 -4.80 -9.54 -12.21
N TYR A 148 -4.87 -8.23 -11.93
CA TYR A 148 -4.70 -7.68 -10.57
C TYR A 148 -5.76 -8.18 -9.59
N PHE A 149 -7.04 -8.18 -9.96
CA PHE A 149 -8.08 -9.00 -9.33
C PHE A 149 -8.72 -9.90 -10.38
N GLY A 150 -7.95 -10.87 -10.90
CA GLY A 150 -8.44 -11.84 -11.86
C GLY A 150 -9.62 -12.68 -11.32
N LYS A 151 -10.27 -13.43 -12.22
CA LYS A 151 -11.44 -14.26 -11.91
C LYS A 151 -11.22 -15.14 -10.65
N GLY A 152 -12.17 -15.08 -9.72
CA GLY A 152 -12.14 -15.83 -8.46
C GLY A 152 -11.41 -15.11 -7.31
N PHE A 153 -10.73 -13.99 -7.57
CA PHE A 153 -10.03 -13.24 -6.53
C PHE A 153 -11.02 -12.54 -5.59
N ARG A 154 -10.86 -12.73 -4.29
CA ARG A 154 -11.65 -12.04 -3.26
C ARG A 154 -11.01 -10.69 -2.94
N TRP A 155 -11.74 -9.59 -3.08
CA TRP A 155 -11.25 -8.26 -2.76
C TRP A 155 -12.32 -7.41 -2.08
N GLN A 156 -11.91 -6.29 -1.51
CA GLN A 156 -12.80 -5.39 -0.79
C GLN A 156 -13.07 -4.16 -1.63
N LEU A 157 -14.35 -3.78 -1.74
CA LEU A 157 -14.75 -2.55 -2.41
C LEU A 157 -14.11 -1.32 -1.73
N PRO A 158 -13.65 -0.33 -2.51
CA PRO A 158 -12.92 0.81 -2.00
C PRO A 158 -13.80 1.68 -1.09
N ASP A 159 -13.19 2.24 -0.04
CA ASP A 159 -13.79 3.25 0.83
C ASP A 159 -13.09 4.59 0.61
N LEU A 160 -13.53 5.29 -0.44
CA LEU A 160 -12.90 6.56 -0.86
C LEU A 160 -13.06 7.65 0.20
N GLN A 161 -14.19 7.69 0.89
CA GLN A 161 -14.44 8.68 1.94
C GLN A 161 -13.45 8.50 3.11
N THR A 162 -13.27 7.26 3.59
CA THR A 162 -12.27 6.99 4.64
C THR A 162 -10.85 7.23 4.14
N SER A 163 -10.55 6.86 2.89
CA SER A 163 -9.24 7.10 2.27
C SER A 163 -8.91 8.59 2.18
N GLU A 164 -9.84 9.43 1.73
CA GLU A 164 -9.65 10.88 1.66
C GLU A 164 -9.46 11.51 3.04
N ARG A 165 -10.24 11.07 4.03
CA ARG A 165 -10.02 11.49 5.42
C ARG A 165 -8.60 11.15 5.87
N ALA A 166 -8.13 9.94 5.58
CA ALA A 166 -6.79 9.52 5.92
C ALA A 166 -5.73 10.38 5.20
N TYR A 167 -5.85 10.58 3.89
CA TYR A 167 -4.94 11.44 3.14
C TYR A 167 -4.88 12.87 3.68
N ARG A 168 -6.01 13.46 4.07
CA ARG A 168 -6.03 14.80 4.68
C ARG A 168 -5.29 14.83 6.02
N MET A 169 -5.42 13.78 6.83
CA MET A 169 -4.66 13.63 8.08
C MET A 169 -3.15 13.50 7.82
N ALA A 170 -2.75 12.72 6.81
CA ALA A 170 -1.36 12.62 6.40
C ALA A 170 -0.82 13.97 5.92
N HIS A 171 -1.54 14.66 5.03
CA HIS A 171 -1.14 15.96 4.51
C HIS A 171 -0.90 16.97 5.65
N ALA A 172 -1.84 17.07 6.59
CA ALA A 172 -1.69 17.92 7.76
C ALA A 172 -0.49 17.55 8.63
N ALA A 173 -0.25 16.25 8.88
CA ALA A 173 0.87 15.80 9.70
C ALA A 173 2.23 16.08 9.05
N TYR A 174 2.33 15.91 7.73
CA TYR A 174 3.53 16.25 6.97
C TYR A 174 3.81 17.76 7.02
N LEU A 175 2.81 18.60 6.70
CA LEU A 175 2.96 20.05 6.72
C LEU A 175 3.37 20.58 8.11
N GLN A 176 2.76 20.08 9.17
CA GLN A 176 3.11 20.46 10.55
C GLN A 176 4.56 20.09 10.93
N ALA A 177 5.16 19.12 10.25
CA ALA A 177 6.53 18.70 10.46
C ALA A 177 7.52 19.37 9.50
N GLY A 178 7.07 20.33 8.66
CA GLY A 178 7.90 20.94 7.62
C GLY A 178 8.20 20.00 6.44
N ARG A 179 7.41 18.94 6.28
CA ARG A 179 7.55 17.90 5.25
C ARG A 179 6.44 18.03 4.21
N ARG A 180 6.58 17.34 3.08
CA ARG A 180 5.63 17.42 1.96
C ARG A 180 5.29 16.07 1.36
N VAL A 181 4.04 15.96 0.91
CA VAL A 181 3.57 14.89 0.04
C VAL A 181 3.08 15.54 -1.24
N LEU A 182 3.58 15.08 -2.39
CA LEU A 182 3.20 15.54 -3.72
C LEU A 182 2.56 14.39 -4.48
N ASP A 183 1.71 14.70 -5.44
CA ASP A 183 1.07 13.69 -6.30
C ASP A 183 1.48 13.90 -7.76
N ALA A 184 2.26 12.97 -8.28
CA ALA A 184 2.73 12.90 -9.66
C ALA A 184 1.92 11.87 -10.49
N THR A 185 0.76 11.42 -9.99
CA THR A 185 -0.08 10.48 -10.71
C THR A 185 -0.66 11.13 -11.97
N ILE A 186 -0.27 10.61 -13.14
CA ILE A 186 -0.79 11.04 -14.44
C ILE A 186 -2.30 10.74 -14.50
N GLY A 187 -3.13 11.77 -14.65
CA GLY A 187 -4.59 11.62 -14.76
C GLY A 187 -5.31 11.24 -13.45
N GLY A 188 -4.59 11.17 -12.32
CA GLY A 188 -5.18 10.78 -11.03
C GLY A 188 -6.13 11.84 -10.47
N ARG A 189 -7.25 11.38 -9.87
CA ARG A 189 -8.35 12.23 -9.40
C ARG A 189 -8.25 12.64 -7.92
N LEU A 190 -7.22 12.19 -7.21
CA LEU A 190 -7.00 12.58 -5.82
C LEU A 190 -6.62 14.08 -5.74
N ASP A 191 -7.39 14.86 -4.99
CA ASP A 191 -7.19 16.33 -4.85
C ASP A 191 -6.86 16.75 -3.41
N VAL A 192 -6.11 15.90 -2.71
CA VAL A 192 -5.68 16.16 -1.32
C VAL A 192 -4.26 16.70 -1.25
N PHE A 193 -3.39 16.24 -2.15
CA PHE A 193 -1.98 16.62 -2.20
C PHE A 193 -1.70 17.50 -3.42
N PRO A 194 -0.77 18.46 -3.33
CA PRO A 194 -0.37 19.27 -4.48
C PRO A 194 0.10 18.40 -5.65
N LYS A 195 -0.41 18.69 -6.85
CA LYS A 195 -0.03 18.01 -8.09
C LYS A 195 1.33 18.49 -8.58
N VAL A 196 2.09 17.58 -9.20
CA VAL A 196 3.37 17.87 -9.86
C VAL A 196 3.48 17.04 -11.14
N GLU A 197 4.16 17.56 -12.17
CA GLU A 197 4.38 16.85 -13.43
C GLU A 197 5.37 15.69 -13.23
N TYR A 198 5.01 14.49 -13.67
CA TYR A 198 5.82 13.28 -13.53
C TYR A 198 7.15 13.43 -14.28
N GLU A 199 7.09 13.93 -15.51
CA GLU A 199 8.22 14.09 -16.45
C GLU A 199 9.24 15.13 -16.00
N ARG A 200 8.90 15.98 -15.02
CA ARG A 200 9.86 16.90 -14.39
C ARG A 200 10.66 16.26 -13.28
N LEU A 201 10.22 15.10 -12.78
CA LEU A 201 10.82 14.41 -11.65
C LEU A 201 11.61 13.17 -12.09
N PHE A 202 11.23 12.52 -13.19
CA PHE A 202 11.73 11.21 -13.60
C PHE A 202 12.02 11.08 -15.09
#